data_AF-A0A6B3GVN6-F1
#
_entry.id   AF-A0A6B3GVN6-F1
#
_cell.length_a   1.000
_cell.length_b   1.000
_cell.length_c   1.000
_cell.angle_alpha   90.00
_cell.angle_beta   90.00
_cell.angle_gamma   90.00
#
_symmetry.space_group_name_H-M   'P 1'
#
loop_
_entity.id
_entity.type
_entity.pdbx_description
1 polymer ?
#
loop_
_entity_poly.entity_id
_entity_poly.type
_entity_poly.pdbx_seq_one_letter_code
_entity_poly.pdbx_strand_id
1 'polypeptide(L)'
;MSEKPELTGSSGSAGSSGRADEPGEKFQNPVAGFGVTFKAMFKKRLTEQYPETPKTTAPRFHGRHQLNRHPDGLEKCVGCELCAWA
;
A
#
# COMPACT_ATOMS: atom_id res chain seq x y z
N MET A 1 21.56 -14.00 -5.46
CA MET A 1 22.45 -12.95 -5.96
C MET A 1 21.55 -11.90 -6.57
N SER A 2 21.22 -10.86 -5.81
CA SER A 2 21.67 -9.48 -6.10
C SER A 2 20.66 -8.82 -7.04
N GLU A 3 19.88 -7.80 -6.71
CA GLU A 3 19.90 -6.85 -5.61
C GLU A 3 18.45 -6.45 -5.26
N LYS A 4 18.13 -6.42 -3.96
CA LYS A 4 16.97 -5.65 -3.46
C LYS A 4 17.42 -4.19 -3.41
N PRO A 5 16.68 -3.22 -3.97
CA PRO A 5 16.97 -1.84 -3.67
C PRO A 5 16.62 -1.58 -2.20
N GLU A 6 17.61 -1.00 -1.56
CA GLU A 6 17.71 -0.61 -0.18
C GLU A 6 16.57 0.33 0.23
N LEU A 7 15.76 -0.11 1.19
CA LEU A 7 14.97 0.78 2.04
C LEU A 7 15.87 1.23 3.20
N THR A 8 16.87 2.04 2.87
CA THR A 8 17.63 2.89 3.78
C THR A 8 17.37 4.32 3.29
N GLY A 9 16.92 5.29 4.04
CA GLY A 9 16.78 5.48 5.47
C GLY A 9 16.77 7.01 5.67
N SER A 10 16.27 7.44 6.82
CA SER A 10 16.54 8.76 7.42
C SER A 10 15.98 10.00 6.70
N SER A 11 14.96 10.60 7.31
CA SER A 11 15.22 11.78 8.15
C SER A 11 13.98 12.09 8.96
N GLY A 12 14.10 11.95 10.27
CA GLY A 12 13.07 12.40 11.19
C GLY A 12 12.91 13.91 11.18
N SER A 13 11.71 14.34 11.51
CA SER A 13 11.45 15.49 12.38
C SER A 13 10.26 15.04 13.23
N ALA A 14 10.47 14.52 14.44
CA ALA A 14 10.78 15.31 15.63
C ALA A 14 9.97 16.62 15.64
N GLY A 15 9.00 16.67 16.54
CA GLY A 15 8.09 17.80 16.79
C GLY A 15 7.01 17.31 17.77
N SER A 16 7.45 16.94 18.98
CA SER A 16 7.33 17.78 20.19
C SER A 16 5.90 17.72 20.75
N SER A 17 5.63 16.84 21.70
CA SER A 17 5.79 17.10 23.14
C SER A 17 5.12 18.39 23.61
N GLY A 18 4.10 18.23 24.46
CA GLY A 18 3.40 19.26 25.24
C GLY A 18 1.94 18.85 25.34
N ARG A 19 1.41 18.21 26.39
CA ARG A 19 1.32 18.66 27.79
C ARG A 19 1.05 20.16 27.89
N ALA A 20 -0.22 20.52 28.04
CA ALA A 20 -0.74 21.21 29.22
C ALA A 20 -2.15 21.73 28.92
N ASP A 21 -3.02 21.49 29.89
CA ASP A 21 -4.28 22.19 30.16
C ASP A 21 -4.02 23.71 30.28
N GLU A 22 -4.59 24.56 29.40
CA GLU A 22 -4.71 26.02 29.55
C GLU A 22 -5.97 26.54 28.78
N PRO A 23 -6.84 27.36 29.38
CA PRO A 23 -8.22 27.62 28.90
C PRO A 23 -8.34 28.66 27.76
N GLY A 24 -7.30 28.86 26.94
CA GLY A 24 -7.28 29.79 25.80
C GLY A 24 -7.36 29.16 24.39
N GLU A 25 -7.35 27.82 24.30
CA GLU A 25 -7.00 27.06 23.09
C GLU A 25 -8.18 26.70 22.15
N LYS A 26 -9.28 27.46 22.15
CA LYS A 26 -10.49 27.08 21.37
C LYS A 26 -10.47 27.54 19.91
N PHE A 27 -9.53 28.41 19.52
CA PHE A 27 -9.48 29.02 18.18
C PHE A 27 -8.26 28.61 17.33
N GLN A 28 -7.20 28.06 17.93
CA GLN A 28 -5.98 27.67 17.20
C GLN A 28 -6.07 26.26 16.58
N ASN A 29 -6.93 25.42 17.16
CA ASN A 29 -7.25 24.07 16.66
C ASN A 29 -7.78 24.04 15.20
N PRO A 30 -8.77 24.86 14.78
CA PRO A 30 -9.22 24.87 13.40
C PRO A 30 -8.16 25.39 12.42
N VAL A 31 -7.40 26.42 12.80
CA VAL A 31 -6.34 27.01 11.96
C VAL A 31 -5.22 26.01 11.69
N ALA A 32 -4.83 25.23 12.70
CA ALA A 32 -3.87 24.14 12.54
C ALA A 32 -4.37 23.05 11.58
N GLY A 33 -5.67 22.69 11.64
CA GLY A 33 -6.30 21.73 10.72
C GLY A 33 -6.36 22.21 9.27
N PHE A 34 -6.69 23.49 9.05
CA PHE A 34 -6.67 24.09 7.70
C PHE A 34 -5.26 24.18 7.13
N GLY A 35 -4.23 24.40 7.97
CA GLY A 35 -2.83 24.40 7.55
C GLY A 35 -2.36 23.07 6.95
N VAL A 36 -2.80 21.94 7.52
CA VAL A 36 -2.50 20.59 6.96
C VAL A 36 -3.19 20.38 5.62
N THR A 37 -4.45 20.80 5.50
CA THR A 37 -5.22 20.69 4.25
C THR A 37 -4.61 21.54 3.15
N PHE A 38 -4.26 22.80 3.45
CA PHE A 38 -3.60 23.69 2.49
C PHE A 38 -2.25 23.14 2.03
N LYS A 39 -1.43 22.61 2.95
CA LYS A 39 -0.17 21.92 2.63
C LYS A 39 -0.38 20.68 1.75
N ALA A 40 -1.47 19.94 1.96
CA ALA A 40 -1.81 18.76 1.16
C ALA A 40 -2.29 19.10 -0.26
N MET A 41 -2.96 20.25 -0.47
CA MET A 41 -3.43 20.67 -1.81
C MET A 41 -2.29 20.90 -2.80
N PHE A 42 -1.15 21.43 -2.34
CA PHE A 42 0.03 21.65 -3.19
C PHE A 42 0.96 20.43 -3.28
N LYS A 43 0.67 19.34 -2.56
CA LYS A 43 1.42 18.08 -2.67
C LYS A 43 1.00 17.36 -3.95
N LYS A 44 1.97 16.84 -4.71
CA LYS A 44 1.69 16.00 -5.88
C LYS A 44 0.83 14.80 -5.47
N ARG A 45 -0.22 14.51 -6.25
CA ARG A 45 -1.08 13.35 -6.02
C ARG A 45 -0.26 12.06 -6.13
N LEU A 46 -0.27 11.26 -5.05
CA LEU A 46 0.24 9.89 -5.00
C LEU A 46 -0.82 8.95 -5.58
N THR A 47 -1.08 9.08 -6.88
CA THR A 47 -2.01 8.22 -7.60
C THR A 47 -1.24 7.44 -8.66
N GLU A 48 -1.44 6.13 -8.68
CA GLU A 48 -1.01 5.28 -9.78
C GLU A 48 -2.03 5.41 -10.92
N GLN A 49 -1.62 5.90 -12.08
CA GLN A 49 -2.50 6.08 -13.23
C GLN A 49 -2.68 4.75 -13.97
N TYR A 50 -3.80 4.06 -13.73
CA TYR A 50 -4.16 2.86 -14.48
C TYR A 50 -4.90 3.25 -15.77
N PRO A 51 -4.62 2.66 -16.95
CA PRO A 51 -3.75 1.49 -17.21
C PRO A 51 -2.30 1.81 -17.61
N GLU A 52 -1.92 3.08 -17.74
CA GLU A 52 -0.60 3.51 -18.21
C GLU A 52 0.56 3.08 -17.29
N THR A 53 0.30 3.04 -15.98
CA THR A 53 1.23 2.58 -14.95
C THR A 53 0.72 1.27 -14.35
N PRO A 54 1.31 0.10 -14.69
CA PRO A 54 0.89 -1.18 -14.13
C PRO A 54 1.31 -1.28 -12.66
N LYS A 55 0.42 -1.83 -11.83
CA LYS A 55 0.70 -2.08 -10.41
C LYS A 55 1.73 -3.20 -10.26
N THR A 56 2.69 -3.04 -9.36
CA THR A 56 3.58 -4.14 -8.96
C THR A 56 2.79 -5.15 -8.14
N THR A 57 2.46 -6.30 -8.74
CA THR A 57 1.76 -7.38 -8.04
C THR A 57 2.74 -8.14 -7.13
N ALA A 58 2.27 -8.52 -5.94
CA ALA A 58 3.03 -9.37 -5.04
C ALA A 58 3.25 -10.77 -5.66
N PRO A 59 4.33 -11.49 -5.31
CA PRO A 59 4.62 -12.81 -5.87
C PRO A 59 3.55 -13.87 -5.55
N ARG A 60 2.74 -13.65 -4.51
CA ARG A 60 1.61 -14.50 -4.13
C ARG A 60 0.26 -13.82 -4.37
N PHE A 61 0.13 -13.10 -5.48
CA PHE A 61 -1.13 -12.48 -5.84
C PHE A 61 -2.13 -13.55 -6.32
N HIS A 62 -3.31 -13.59 -5.71
CA HIS A 62 -4.41 -14.45 -6.13
C HIS A 62 -5.09 -13.84 -7.36
N GLY A 63 -4.61 -14.23 -8.54
CA GLY A 63 -5.11 -13.79 -9.82
C GLY A 63 -6.14 -14.75 -10.43
N ARG A 64 -6.05 -14.93 -11.74
CA ARG A 64 -6.91 -15.84 -12.50
C ARG A 64 -6.51 -17.29 -12.21
N HIS A 65 -7.50 -18.15 -12.01
CA HIS A 65 -7.28 -19.60 -11.91
C HIS A 65 -6.77 -20.13 -13.23
N GLN A 66 -5.64 -20.84 -13.19
CA GLN A 66 -5.04 -21.50 -14.35
C GLN A 66 -4.82 -22.97 -14.01
N LEU A 67 -5.19 -23.85 -14.94
CA LEU A 67 -4.93 -25.27 -14.81
C LEU A 67 -3.47 -25.55 -15.15
N ASN A 68 -2.70 -25.90 -14.14
CA ASN A 68 -1.29 -26.24 -14.31
C ASN A 68 -1.16 -27.61 -14.99
N ARG A 69 -0.12 -27.76 -15.82
CA ARG A 69 0.26 -29.04 -16.45
C ARG A 69 1.54 -29.59 -15.83
N HIS A 70 1.70 -30.90 -15.88
CA HIS A 70 2.94 -31.61 -15.58
C HIS A 70 3.97 -31.38 -16.71
N PRO A 71 5.28 -31.60 -16.47
CA PRO A 71 6.29 -31.49 -17.53
C PRO A 71 6.04 -32.46 -18.69
N ASP A 72 5.31 -33.55 -18.44
CA ASP A 72 4.91 -34.56 -19.43
C ASP A 72 3.72 -34.10 -20.31
N GLY A 73 3.19 -32.89 -20.08
CA GLY A 73 2.06 -32.31 -20.82
C GLY A 73 0.67 -32.72 -20.32
N LEU A 74 0.58 -33.70 -19.41
CA LEU A 74 -0.67 -34.09 -18.76
C LEU A 74 -1.15 -33.00 -17.77
N GLU A 75 -2.46 -32.79 -17.67
CA GLU A 75 -3.04 -31.82 -16.74
C GLU A 75 -2.90 -32.32 -15.30
N LYS A 76 -2.63 -31.42 -14.34
CA LYS A 76 -2.56 -31.80 -12.91
C LYS A 76 -3.93 -32.12 -12.32
N CYS A 77 -4.99 -31.69 -12.98
CA CYS A 77 -6.36 -31.95 -12.56
C CYS A 77 -6.78 -33.35 -13.01
N VAL A 78 -7.15 -34.19 -12.04
CA VAL A 78 -7.72 -35.53 -12.29
C VAL A 78 -9.25 -35.55 -12.18
N GLY A 79 -9.89 -34.38 -11.98
CA GLY A 79 -11.33 -34.29 -11.79
C GLY A 79 -11.82 -34.81 -10.44
N CYS A 80 -10.98 -34.77 -9.39
CA CYS A 80 -11.31 -35.27 -8.05
C CYS A 80 -12.32 -34.41 -7.26
N GLU A 81 -12.98 -33.44 -7.89
CA GLU A 81 -14.03 -32.55 -7.31
C GLU A 81 -13.69 -31.78 -6.01
N LEU A 82 -12.49 -31.95 -5.45
CA LEU A 82 -12.04 -31.30 -4.21
C LEU A 82 -12.07 -29.77 -4.30
N CYS A 83 -11.79 -29.20 -5.48
CA CYS A 83 -11.80 -27.75 -5.70
C CYS A 83 -13.20 -27.15 -5.88
N ALA A 84 -14.25 -27.96 -6.07
CA ALA A 84 -15.64 -27.50 -6.13
C ALA A 84 -16.36 -27.63 -4.79
N TRP A 85 -15.93 -28.56 -3.94
CA TRP A 85 -16.51 -28.81 -2.62
C TRP A 85 -15.81 -28.06 -1.48
N ALA A 86 -14.51 -27.78 -1.60
CA ALA A 86 -13.72 -27.11 -0.57
C ALA A 86 -14.11 -25.64 -0.35
#